data_AF-A0A2V6MLN4-F1
#
_entry.id   AF-A0A2V6MLN4-F1
#
_cell.length_a   1.000
_cell.length_b   1.000
_cell.length_c   1.000
_cell.angle_alpha   90.00
_cell.angle_beta   90.00
_cell.angle_gamma   90.00
#
_symmetry.space_group_name_H-M   'P 1'
#
loop_
_entity.id
_entity.type
_entity.pdbx_description
1 polymer ?
#
loop_
_entity_poly.entity_id
_entity_poly.type
_entity_poly.pdbx_seq_one_letter_code
_entity_poly.pdbx_strand_id
1 'polypeptide(L)'
;MPMEIGWKIGELPVRIFGDFAVNFEADDRAKAAGFPGKGDQRYAYQIGAGIGQLKAKNDWQLQAFWQHTEQFSLDPNLVDSDFFDDRVNIEGVVVQAGYALSDAVIFNLSYGYGWAADKSLGTGGTGDIGINPLNKYQIFQADLNVKF
;
A
#
# COMPACT_ATOMS: atom_id res chain seq x y z
N MET A 1 1.80 -3.89 13.11
CA MET A 1 0.93 -4.96 13.63
C MET A 1 -0.13 -5.25 12.58
N PRO A 2 -0.04 -6.40 11.90
CA PRO A 2 -1.06 -6.84 10.96
C PRO A 2 -2.27 -7.42 11.67
N MET A 3 -3.45 -7.17 11.12
CA MET A 3 -4.72 -7.76 11.53
C MET A 3 -5.56 -8.11 10.30
N GLU A 4 -6.20 -9.27 10.32
CA GLU A 4 -7.15 -9.68 9.28
C GLU A 4 -8.32 -10.44 9.92
N ILE A 5 -9.53 -10.15 9.45
CA ILE A 5 -10.76 -10.86 9.80
C ILE A 5 -11.47 -11.26 8.51
N GLY A 6 -11.64 -12.56 8.31
CA GLY A 6 -12.34 -13.13 7.15
C GLY A 6 -13.64 -13.82 7.55
N TRP A 7 -14.66 -13.72 6.70
CA TRP A 7 -15.93 -14.43 6.83
C TRP A 7 -16.52 -14.75 5.45
N LYS A 8 -17.70 -15.37 5.42
CA LYS A 8 -18.44 -15.63 4.18
C LYS A 8 -19.81 -14.96 4.20
N ILE A 9 -20.22 -14.42 3.06
CA ILE A 9 -21.60 -14.01 2.79
C ILE A 9 -22.18 -15.02 1.80
N GLY A 10 -22.93 -16.01 2.30
CA GLY A 10 -23.26 -17.21 1.51
C GLY A 10 -22.00 -18.01 1.21
N GLU A 11 -21.69 -18.22 -0.08
CA GLU A 11 -20.46 -18.88 -0.52
C GLU A 11 -19.30 -17.89 -0.77
N LEU A 12 -19.60 -16.59 -0.80
CA LEU A 12 -18.65 -15.55 -1.19
C LEU A 12 -17.73 -15.19 0.00
N PRO A 13 -16.42 -15.44 -0.08
CA PRO A 13 -15.49 -15.04 0.97
C PRO A 13 -15.31 -13.51 0.95
N VAL A 14 -15.24 -12.93 2.15
CA VAL A 14 -15.01 -11.51 2.39
C VAL A 14 -13.96 -11.38 3.50
N ARG A 15 -13.12 -10.36 3.42
CA ARG A 15 -12.15 -10.03 4.48
C ARG A 15 -12.03 -8.52 4.69
N ILE A 16 -11.71 -8.14 5.92
CA ILE A 16 -11.17 -6.82 6.26
C ILE A 16 -9.77 -7.06 6.82
N PHE A 17 -8.82 -6.24 6.40
CA PHE A 17 -7.43 -6.32 6.82
C PHE A 17 -6.89 -4.93 7.10
N GLY A 18 -5.81 -4.87 7.86
CA GLY A 18 -5.10 -3.63 8.10
C GLY A 18 -3.78 -3.84 8.81
N ASP A 19 -2.98 -2.79 8.77
CA ASP A 19 -1.67 -2.70 9.38
C ASP A 19 -1.54 -1.39 10.14
N PHE A 20 -0.82 -1.41 11.26
CA PHE A 20 -0.47 -0.20 12.00
C PHE A 20 0.98 -0.28 12.51
N ALA A 21 1.74 0.77 12.32
CA ALA A 21 3.09 0.93 12.81
C ALA A 21 3.29 2.32 13.41
N VAL A 22 4.15 2.39 14.43
CA VAL A 22 4.56 3.64 15.07
C VAL A 22 6.06 3.64 15.25
N ASN A 23 6.71 4.75 14.91
CA ASN A 23 8.12 4.96 15.20
C ASN A 23 8.30 5.80 16.47
N PHE A 24 8.83 5.18 17.52
CA PHE A 24 9.09 5.87 18.78
C PHE A 24 10.25 6.88 18.70
N GLU A 25 11.10 6.79 17.67
CA GLU A 25 12.25 7.66 17.43
C GLU A 25 11.98 8.76 16.38
N ALA A 26 10.71 8.96 16.00
CA ALA A 26 10.35 9.91 14.95
C ALA A 26 10.79 11.35 15.25
N ASP A 27 10.78 11.77 16.52
CA ASP A 27 11.31 13.08 16.95
C ASP A 27 12.79 13.25 16.58
N ASP A 28 13.61 12.23 16.81
CA ASP A 28 15.04 12.28 16.55
C ASP A 28 15.34 12.21 15.05
N ARG A 29 14.57 11.42 14.30
CA ARG A 29 14.61 11.42 12.83
C ARG A 29 14.23 12.79 12.26
N ALA A 30 13.16 13.40 12.77
CA ALA A 30 12.70 14.71 12.33
C ALA A 30 13.74 15.79 12.60
N LYS A 31 14.33 15.80 13.81
CA LYS A 31 15.45 16.71 14.16
C LYS A 31 16.66 16.50 13.25
N ALA A 32 17.09 15.25 13.03
CA ALA A 32 18.22 14.92 12.18
C ALA A 32 18.01 15.36 10.72
N ALA A 33 16.76 15.32 10.24
CA ALA A 33 16.37 15.80 8.92
C ALA A 33 16.18 17.33 8.84
N GLY A 34 16.37 18.08 9.94
CA GLY A 34 16.20 19.54 9.96
C GLY A 34 14.78 20.03 10.22
N PHE A 35 13.87 19.15 10.66
CA PHE A 35 12.47 19.44 10.96
C PHE A 35 12.12 19.16 12.44
N PRO A 36 12.75 19.83 13.42
CA PRO A 36 12.61 19.53 14.85
C PRO A 36 11.18 19.66 15.43
N GLY A 37 10.22 20.21 14.67
CA GLY A 37 8.81 20.31 15.02
C GLY A 37 7.89 19.29 14.34
N LYS A 38 8.45 18.29 13.64
CA LYS A 38 7.69 17.29 12.85
C LYS A 38 7.82 15.87 13.39
N GLY A 39 8.12 15.73 14.68
CA GLY A 39 8.20 14.42 15.33
C GLY A 39 6.86 13.70 15.43
N ASP A 40 5.75 14.40 15.25
CA ASP A 40 4.40 13.84 15.16
C ASP A 40 4.18 12.95 13.93
N GLN A 41 5.00 13.09 12.88
CA GLN A 41 5.00 12.29 11.65
C GLN A 41 5.57 10.88 11.88
N ARG A 42 4.95 10.08 12.74
CA ARG A 42 5.45 8.83 13.29
C ARG A 42 4.60 7.60 13.01
N TYR A 43 3.45 7.75 12.38
CA TYR A 43 2.49 6.68 12.13
C TYR A 43 2.49 6.22 10.68
N ALA A 44 2.35 4.91 10.49
CA ALA A 44 2.00 4.33 9.22
C ALA A 44 0.88 3.32 9.43
N TYR A 45 -0.13 3.36 8.58
CA TYR A 45 -1.26 2.46 8.70
C TYR A 45 -1.95 2.22 7.37
N GLN A 46 -2.58 1.07 7.27
CA GLN A 46 -3.34 0.62 6.12
C GLN A 46 -4.64 0.00 6.60
N ILE A 47 -5.71 0.21 5.85
CA ILE A 47 -6.96 -0.52 6.02
C ILE A 47 -7.54 -0.86 4.67
N GLY A 48 -8.03 -2.09 4.54
CA GLY A 48 -8.59 -2.59 3.31
C GLY A 48 -9.64 -3.65 3.51
N ALA A 49 -10.32 -3.94 2.41
CA ALA A 49 -11.29 -5.02 2.34
C ALA A 49 -11.12 -5.78 1.02
N GLY A 50 -11.45 -7.06 1.07
CA GLY A 50 -11.41 -7.96 -0.08
C GLY A 50 -12.66 -8.81 -0.16
N ILE A 51 -13.04 -9.18 -1.38
CA ILE A 51 -14.16 -10.04 -1.69
C ILE A 51 -13.79 -11.00 -2.81
N GLY A 52 -14.27 -12.23 -2.73
CA GLY A 52 -13.88 -13.28 -3.66
C GLY A 52 -12.52 -13.89 -3.33
N GLN A 53 -12.10 -14.85 -4.15
CA GLN A 53 -10.86 -15.62 -4.02
C GLN A 53 -10.52 -16.19 -5.39
N LEU A 54 -9.28 -16.58 -5.65
CA LEU A 54 -8.86 -17.21 -6.92
C LEU A 54 -8.40 -18.65 -6.69
N LYS A 55 -9.33 -19.62 -6.67
CA LYS A 55 -9.03 -21.04 -6.41
C LYS A 55 -9.29 -21.95 -7.61
N ALA A 56 -10.31 -21.65 -8.41
CA ALA A 56 -10.71 -22.44 -9.56
C ALA A 56 -11.03 -21.56 -10.77
N LYS A 57 -11.13 -22.17 -11.96
CA LYS A 57 -11.56 -21.47 -13.17
C LYS A 57 -12.87 -20.67 -12.96
N ASN A 58 -12.89 -19.46 -13.49
CA ASN A 58 -13.95 -18.45 -13.37
C ASN A 58 -14.11 -17.82 -11.99
N ASP A 59 -13.25 -18.17 -11.03
CA ASP A 59 -13.15 -17.43 -9.79
C ASP A 59 -12.66 -16.01 -10.06
N TRP A 60 -13.11 -15.09 -9.21
CA TRP A 60 -12.70 -13.70 -9.22
C TRP A 60 -12.43 -13.23 -7.80
N GLN A 61 -11.59 -12.20 -7.70
CA GLN A 61 -11.40 -11.47 -6.46
C GLN A 61 -11.28 -9.97 -6.75
N LEU A 62 -11.69 -9.17 -5.79
CA LEU A 62 -11.52 -7.73 -5.77
C LEU A 62 -11.08 -7.33 -4.37
N GLN A 63 -10.04 -6.51 -4.27
CA GLN A 63 -9.66 -5.89 -3.02
C GLN A 63 -9.32 -4.42 -3.24
N ALA A 64 -9.55 -3.63 -2.20
CA ALA A 64 -9.11 -2.26 -2.15
C ALA A 64 -8.57 -1.95 -0.75
N PHE A 65 -7.54 -1.12 -0.70
CA PHE A 65 -7.02 -0.60 0.55
C PHE A 65 -6.65 0.86 0.39
N TRP A 66 -6.68 1.55 1.51
CA TRP A 66 -6.09 2.85 1.67
C TRP A 66 -4.91 2.72 2.62
N GLN A 67 -3.81 3.38 2.30
CA GLN A 67 -2.58 3.39 3.08
C GLN A 67 -2.17 4.84 3.32
N HIS A 68 -1.65 5.10 4.52
CA HIS A 68 -1.05 6.36 4.92
C HIS A 68 0.28 6.10 5.61
N THR A 69 1.35 6.72 5.11
CA THR A 69 2.69 6.59 5.67
C THR A 69 3.29 7.97 5.90
N GLU A 70 3.51 8.35 7.15
CA GLU A 70 4.11 9.65 7.49
C GLU A 70 5.64 9.66 7.28
N GLN A 71 6.23 10.84 7.11
CA GLN A 71 7.64 11.01 6.70
C GLN A 71 8.68 10.33 7.61
N PHE A 72 8.44 10.22 8.91
CA PHE A 72 9.39 9.63 9.86
C PHE A 72 8.85 8.35 10.52
N SER A 73 7.76 7.79 9.99
CA SER A 73 7.07 6.62 10.55
C SER A 73 7.75 5.29 10.25
N LEU A 74 8.41 5.17 9.10
CA LEU A 74 9.04 3.94 8.63
C LEU A 74 10.48 4.23 8.17
N ASP A 75 11.33 3.21 8.19
CA ASP A 75 12.54 3.23 7.39
C ASP A 75 12.13 3.12 5.91
N PRO A 76 12.52 4.05 5.03
CA PRO A 76 12.14 3.98 3.62
C PRO A 76 12.59 2.70 2.91
N ASN A 77 13.63 2.01 3.40
CA ASN A 77 14.06 0.72 2.85
C ASN A 77 13.11 -0.45 3.21
N LEU A 78 12.13 -0.21 4.07
CA LEU A 78 11.12 -1.19 4.50
C LEU A 78 9.72 -0.82 4.01
N VAL A 79 9.59 0.26 3.23
CA VAL A 79 8.33 0.64 2.58
C VAL A 79 8.17 -0.19 1.32
N ASP A 80 6.93 -0.44 0.92
CA ASP A 80 6.60 -1.21 -0.27
C ASP A 80 6.84 -0.39 -1.55
N SER A 81 7.56 -0.99 -2.51
CA SER A 81 7.85 -0.42 -3.82
C SER A 81 6.66 -0.51 -4.76
N ASP A 82 5.79 -1.51 -4.57
CA ASP A 82 4.87 -1.97 -5.61
C ASP A 82 3.80 -0.93 -5.96
N PHE A 83 3.40 -0.08 -5.00
CA PHE A 83 2.31 0.88 -5.20
C PHE A 83 2.64 2.35 -4.94
N PHE A 84 3.71 2.66 -4.21
CA PHE A 84 4.03 4.04 -3.82
C PHE A 84 5.53 4.38 -3.91
N ASP A 85 6.28 3.71 -4.80
CA ASP A 85 7.65 4.09 -5.19
C ASP A 85 8.66 4.11 -4.02
N ASP A 86 8.52 3.20 -3.05
CA ASP A 86 9.37 3.14 -1.83
C ASP A 86 9.40 4.46 -1.04
N ARG A 87 8.32 5.25 -1.14
CA ARG A 87 8.26 6.58 -0.51
C ARG A 87 7.49 6.57 0.80
N VAL A 88 8.07 7.28 1.77
CA VAL A 88 7.34 7.79 2.93
C VAL A 88 6.74 9.17 2.62
N ASN A 89 5.84 9.66 3.50
CA ASN A 89 5.03 10.86 3.28
C ASN A 89 4.05 10.74 2.10
N ILE A 90 3.55 9.53 1.85
CA ILE A 90 2.55 9.25 0.82
C ILE A 90 1.32 8.64 1.49
N GLU A 91 0.16 9.06 1.01
CA GLU A 91 -1.14 8.45 1.30
C GLU A 91 -1.84 8.14 -0.02
N GLY A 92 -2.56 7.02 -0.10
CA GLY A 92 -3.22 6.66 -1.33
C GLY A 92 -4.19 5.51 -1.23
N VAL A 93 -4.89 5.27 -2.34
CA VAL A 93 -5.79 4.14 -2.53
C VAL A 93 -5.22 3.20 -3.57
N VAL A 94 -5.37 1.91 -3.32
CA VAL A 94 -5.02 0.84 -4.26
C VAL A 94 -6.22 -0.05 -4.44
N VAL A 95 -6.50 -0.41 -5.69
CA VAL A 95 -7.55 -1.37 -6.07
C VAL A 95 -6.90 -2.47 -6.90
N GLN A 96 -7.20 -3.72 -6.56
CA GLN A 96 -6.68 -4.88 -7.26
C GLN A 96 -7.82 -5.83 -7.58
N ALA A 97 -7.91 -6.25 -8.83
CA ALA A 97 -8.87 -7.23 -9.31
C ALA A 97 -8.13 -8.41 -9.91
N GLY A 98 -8.66 -9.61 -9.72
CA GLY A 98 -8.11 -10.81 -10.33
C GLY A 98 -9.21 -11.72 -10.87
N TYR A 99 -8.88 -12.44 -11.94
CA TYR A 99 -9.77 -13.41 -12.58
C TYR A 99 -9.00 -14.67 -12.99
N ALA A 100 -9.51 -15.83 -12.59
CA ALA A 100 -8.97 -17.13 -12.97
C ALA A 100 -9.51 -17.55 -14.35
N LEU A 101 -8.70 -17.33 -15.39
CA LEU A 101 -9.00 -17.75 -16.77
C LEU A 101 -9.04 -19.29 -16.89
N SER A 102 -8.22 -19.97 -16.10
CA SER A 102 -8.21 -21.43 -15.92
C SER A 102 -7.65 -21.77 -14.53
N ASP A 103 -7.61 -23.06 -14.18
CA ASP A 103 -6.98 -23.52 -12.93
C ASP A 103 -5.46 -23.24 -12.88
N ALA A 104 -4.83 -22.94 -14.03
CA ALA A 104 -3.41 -22.66 -14.16
C ALA A 104 -3.09 -21.21 -14.56
N VAL A 105 -4.09 -20.42 -14.94
CA VAL A 105 -3.89 -19.08 -15.51
C VAL A 105 -4.73 -18.05 -14.77
N ILE A 106 -4.06 -17.10 -14.13
CA ILE A 106 -4.69 -15.99 -13.39
C ILE A 106 -4.27 -14.67 -14.02
N PHE A 107 -5.24 -13.83 -14.33
CA PHE A 107 -5.03 -12.45 -14.77
C PHE A 107 -5.32 -11.49 -13.62
N ASN A 108 -4.40 -10.57 -13.33
CA ASN A 108 -4.56 -9.54 -12.31
C ASN A 108 -4.46 -8.14 -12.92
N LEU A 109 -5.24 -7.22 -12.37
CA LEU A 109 -5.19 -5.80 -12.64
C LEU A 109 -5.00 -5.08 -11.32
N SER A 110 -4.03 -4.16 -11.26
CA SER A 110 -3.81 -3.31 -10.09
C SER A 110 -3.77 -1.85 -10.52
N TYR A 111 -4.42 -0.99 -9.74
CA TYR A 111 -4.38 0.45 -9.90
C TYR A 111 -4.10 1.12 -8.55
N GLY A 112 -3.04 1.92 -8.50
CA GLY A 112 -2.69 2.73 -7.34
C GLY A 112 -2.77 4.21 -7.65
N TYR A 113 -3.30 4.99 -6.72
CA TYR A 113 -3.29 6.46 -6.77
C TYR A 113 -2.90 7.01 -5.40
N GLY A 114 -1.77 7.70 -5.35
CA GLY A 114 -1.20 8.27 -4.14
C GLY A 114 -0.92 9.78 -4.26
N TRP A 115 -0.85 10.44 -3.13
CA TRP A 115 -0.52 11.86 -2.99
C TRP A 115 0.30 12.10 -1.73
N ALA A 116 1.03 13.21 -1.70
CA ALA A 116 1.80 13.59 -0.52
C ALA A 116 0.88 13.84 0.69
N ALA A 117 1.18 13.21 1.83
CA ALA A 117 0.39 13.33 3.05
C ALA A 117 0.58 14.71 3.70
N ASP A 118 1.84 15.17 3.84
CA ASP A 118 2.21 16.50 4.29
C ASP A 118 3.01 17.25 3.21
N LYS A 119 2.42 18.31 2.65
CA LYS A 119 3.02 19.13 1.58
C LYS A 119 4.13 20.06 2.07
N SER A 120 4.34 20.18 3.38
CA SER A 120 5.46 20.94 3.96
C SER A 120 6.75 20.11 4.07
N LEU A 121 6.69 18.82 3.73
CA LEU A 121 7.80 17.88 3.79
C LEU A 121 8.12 17.29 2.41
N GLY A 122 9.34 16.75 2.28
CA GLY A 122 9.72 15.90 1.15
C GLY A 122 9.02 14.54 1.19
N THR A 123 9.26 13.70 0.19
CA THR A 123 8.89 12.28 0.20
C THR A 123 10.18 11.47 0.26
N GLY A 124 10.58 11.09 1.47
CA GLY A 124 11.80 10.30 1.71
C GLY A 124 11.72 8.91 1.08
N GLY A 125 12.87 8.31 0.79
CA GLY A 125 12.99 7.04 0.08
C GLY A 125 13.69 7.17 -1.27
N THR A 126 14.07 6.02 -1.84
CA THR A 126 14.79 5.93 -3.11
C THR A 126 13.98 5.11 -4.08
N GLY A 127 13.01 5.75 -4.74
CA GLY A 127 12.19 5.13 -5.77
C GLY A 127 12.74 5.33 -7.18
N ASP A 128 12.01 4.81 -8.17
CA ASP A 128 12.33 4.91 -9.59
C ASP A 128 12.16 6.34 -10.13
N ILE A 129 11.31 7.15 -9.47
CA ILE A 129 11.06 8.53 -9.88
C ILE A 129 12.03 9.47 -9.17
N GLY A 130 12.92 10.15 -9.90
CA GLY A 130 13.91 11.08 -9.30
C GLY A 130 13.36 12.40 -8.70
N ILE A 131 12.03 12.58 -8.61
CA ILE A 131 11.39 13.82 -8.13
C ILE A 131 11.13 13.74 -6.62
N ASN A 132 11.43 14.82 -5.88
CA ASN A 132 11.15 14.95 -4.46
C ASN A 132 10.82 16.42 -4.10
N PRO A 133 9.62 16.74 -3.55
CA PRO A 133 8.55 15.81 -3.16
C PRO A 133 7.76 15.24 -4.35
N LEU A 134 7.35 13.98 -4.22
CA LEU A 134 6.40 13.32 -5.11
C LEU A 134 4.98 13.69 -4.69
N ASN A 135 4.44 14.75 -5.30
CA ASN A 135 3.12 15.27 -4.92
C ASN A 135 1.96 14.34 -5.28
N LYS A 136 2.10 13.59 -6.37
CA LYS A 136 1.11 12.65 -6.89
C LYS A 136 1.83 11.48 -7.52
N TYR A 137 1.29 10.29 -7.33
CA TYR A 137 1.77 9.06 -7.92
C TYR A 137 0.57 8.27 -8.46
N GLN A 138 0.76 7.63 -9.60
CA GLN A 138 -0.24 6.72 -10.13
C GLN A 138 0.47 5.57 -10.83
N ILE A 139 -0.06 4.36 -10.64
CA ILE A 139 0.41 3.17 -11.33
C ILE A 139 -0.78 2.34 -11.80
N PHE A 140 -0.64 1.75 -12.98
CA PHE A 140 -1.53 0.72 -13.48
C PHE A 140 -0.69 -0.47 -13.92
N GLN A 141 -1.02 -1.65 -13.42
CA GLN A 141 -0.34 -2.90 -13.74
C GLN A 141 -1.34 -3.94 -14.21
N ALA A 142 -0.90 -4.77 -15.15
CA ALA A 142 -1.65 -5.90 -15.65
C ALA A 142 -0.72 -7.12 -15.74
N ASP A 143 -1.02 -8.15 -14.96
CA ASP A 143 -0.14 -9.31 -14.77
C ASP A 143 -0.84 -10.59 -15.17
N LEU A 144 -0.12 -11.49 -15.85
CA LEU A 144 -0.60 -12.83 -16.20
C LEU A 144 0.28 -13.88 -15.51
N ASN A 145 -0.30 -14.62 -14.58
CA ASN A 145 0.37 -15.67 -13.84
C ASN A 145 0.02 -17.03 -14.46
N VAL A 146 1.03 -17.80 -14.88
CA VAL A 146 0.87 -19.12 -15.48
C VAL A 146 1.62 -20.15 -14.63
N LYS A 147 0.92 -21.16 -14.14
CA LYS A 147 1.49 -22.30 -13.41
C LYS A 147 1.65 -23.49 -14.36
N PHE A 148 2.76 -24.22 -14.23
CA PHE A 148 3.12 -25.40 -15.04
C PHE A 148 3.41 -26.60 -14.16
#